data_AF-A0A542YWR6-F1
#
_entry.id   AF-A0A542YWR6-F1
#
_cell.length_a   1.000
_cell.length_b   1.000
_cell.length_c   1.000
_cell.angle_alpha   90.00
_cell.angle_beta   90.00
_cell.angle_gamma   90.00
#
_symmetry.space_group_name_H-M   'P 1'
#
loop_
_entity.id
_entity.type
_entity.pdbx_description
1 polymer ?
#
loop_
_entity_poly.entity_id
_entity_poly.type
_entity_poly.pdbx_seq_one_letter_code
_entity_poly.pdbx_strand_id
1 'polypeptide(L)'
;MDGIGISDLPVGSERDDQLGISGYAAGLADFILRCPMPMTIAVQGDWGTGKTSTMSLVQGHLRDATVVSFNTWQYSQFDLGEDLPFHLLQTIMTRLTDDGTGRKNAFLRRAWLATTKAGRAAASTFSHIVADRIGGDIASTTVDAFVGKLLETGDDRGPAGLFEELREEFAEIVAVNNSAKGPAHRTVIFVDDLDRIRPTRAVEIMEILKTVMDVDGCVYVLAIDFNVVRQGVRDKYGPEFDERKAAAFFDKIIQVPFHMPVSSFEIEPLLRAHSADLGEDSATAVDLLRSSIGRNPRSVKRILNAVALNTCIQDHVRGGSAPRLRPVEFLGSAALQTAYAGFYAELDERDADGKGALLEGVLRLADDSGDPEDQEPWVTHGVEKDRFGAFLEFITRYADALDLRDGQSVDGQRVEEVMQITSVTMGHQTREREPAIARVLDLASRVSNQRARISDPTVLDRIAALENAVRADVGEFVATESNCSSRWRWYAVRPGGTDKPRRRFCEVSLPRSGRPTFYVGRASWPNADELRGLAEGLGSAGWDVVVSERSDALVHVRAVSPDADLMQLHPLLVAAYRGAGASRDHHVGAGSPRRP
;
A
#
# COMPACT_ATOMS: atom_id res chain seq x y z
N MET A 1 -2.88 -27.03 29.57
CA MET A 1 -1.85 -26.68 28.58
C MET A 1 -2.32 -25.40 27.98
N ASP A 2 -1.68 -24.28 28.31
CA ASP A 2 -1.98 -23.02 27.64
C ASP A 2 -1.58 -23.19 26.16
N GLY A 3 -2.51 -22.87 25.26
CA GLY A 3 -2.30 -23.05 23.83
C GLY A 3 -1.15 -22.18 23.32
N ILE A 4 -0.40 -22.69 22.35
CA ILE A 4 0.64 -21.91 21.66
C ILE A 4 -0.04 -21.05 20.58
N GLY A 5 0.31 -19.76 20.52
CA GLY A 5 -0.19 -18.79 19.54
C GLY A 5 -1.28 -17.85 20.08
N ILE A 6 -1.45 -16.73 19.37
CA ILE A 6 -2.34 -15.62 19.71
C ILE A 6 -3.45 -15.54 18.67
N SER A 7 -4.71 -15.55 19.12
CA SER A 7 -5.84 -15.35 18.23
C SER A 7 -6.00 -13.87 17.86
N ASP A 8 -6.34 -13.62 16.58
CA ASP A 8 -6.68 -12.28 16.10
C ASP A 8 -8.18 -11.98 16.32
N LEU A 9 -8.62 -12.15 17.57
CA LEU A 9 -9.96 -11.76 18.02
C LEU A 9 -9.92 -10.38 18.67
N PRO A 10 -11.00 -9.59 18.53
CA PRO A 10 -11.12 -8.33 19.23
C PRO A 10 -11.18 -8.56 20.75
N VAL A 11 -10.64 -7.60 21.49
CA VAL A 11 -10.63 -7.64 22.96
C VAL A 11 -12.08 -7.47 23.46
N GLY A 12 -12.53 -8.41 24.29
CA GLY A 12 -13.90 -8.44 24.83
C GLY A 12 -14.05 -7.75 26.18
N SER A 13 -12.95 -7.53 26.91
CA SER A 13 -12.99 -6.95 28.25
C SER A 13 -11.71 -6.17 28.58
N GLU A 14 -11.80 -5.21 29.50
CA GLU A 14 -10.63 -4.46 30.00
C GLU A 14 -9.56 -5.37 30.62
N ARG A 15 -9.95 -6.55 31.14
CA ARG A 15 -9.00 -7.49 31.74
C ARG A 15 -8.05 -8.11 30.71
N ASP A 16 -8.50 -8.15 29.46
CA ASP A 16 -7.77 -8.71 28.34
C ASP A 16 -7.04 -7.61 27.53
N ASP A 17 -7.08 -6.36 28.00
CA ASP A 17 -6.38 -5.23 27.39
C ASP A 17 -4.90 -5.24 27.76
N GLN A 18 -4.09 -5.71 26.81
CA GLN A 18 -2.63 -5.76 26.92
C GLN A 18 -1.94 -4.54 26.28
N LEU A 19 -2.70 -3.61 25.69
CA LEU A 19 -2.18 -2.49 24.91
C LEU A 19 -2.40 -1.12 25.58
N GLY A 20 -3.14 -1.08 26.69
CA GLY A 20 -3.43 0.14 27.44
C GLY A 20 -4.50 1.03 26.79
N ILE A 21 -5.41 0.44 26.00
CA ILE A 21 -6.45 1.20 25.27
C ILE A 21 -7.71 1.51 26.11
N SER A 22 -7.88 0.84 27.25
CA SER A 22 -9.09 0.94 28.09
C SER A 22 -9.36 2.36 28.55
N GLY A 23 -8.33 3.15 28.89
CA GLY A 23 -8.49 4.56 29.27
C GLY A 23 -9.09 5.43 28.16
N TYR A 24 -8.67 5.20 26.92
CA TYR A 24 -9.22 5.91 25.75
C TYR A 24 -10.64 5.44 25.43
N ALA A 25 -10.91 4.14 25.54
CA ALA A 25 -12.25 3.58 25.35
C ALA A 25 -13.24 4.11 26.40
N ALA A 26 -12.83 4.18 27.66
CA ALA A 26 -13.63 4.76 28.74
C ALA A 26 -13.91 6.26 28.50
N GLY A 27 -12.89 7.03 28.08
CA GLY A 27 -13.08 8.44 27.72
C GLY A 27 -14.02 8.65 26.53
N LEU A 28 -13.96 7.80 25.52
CA LEU A 28 -14.88 7.84 24.38
C LEU A 28 -16.31 7.45 24.78
N ALA A 29 -16.47 6.40 25.59
CA ALA A 29 -17.78 6.02 26.13
C ALA A 29 -18.41 7.14 26.96
N ASP A 30 -17.58 7.80 27.77
CA ASP A 30 -17.99 8.93 28.57
C ASP A 30 -18.45 10.13 27.74
N PHE A 31 -17.72 10.44 26.66
CA PHE A 31 -18.13 11.43 25.69
C PHE A 31 -19.47 11.06 25.02
N ILE A 32 -19.64 9.81 24.59
CA ILE A 32 -20.88 9.30 23.97
C ILE A 32 -22.09 9.48 24.90
N LEU A 33 -21.93 9.28 26.21
CA LEU A 33 -23.00 9.43 27.18
C LEU A 33 -23.39 10.88 27.46
N ARG A 34 -22.51 11.84 27.19
CA ARG A 34 -22.69 13.27 27.56
C ARG A 34 -22.82 14.24 26.38
N CYS A 35 -22.42 13.86 25.17
CA CYS A 35 -22.39 14.74 24.01
C CYS A 35 -23.79 15.19 23.57
N PRO A 36 -24.01 16.34 22.92
CA PRO A 36 -25.32 16.65 22.34
C PRO A 36 -25.73 15.60 21.29
N MET A 37 -27.03 15.39 21.09
CA MET A 37 -27.59 14.44 20.11
C MET A 37 -28.38 15.20 19.03
N PRO A 38 -28.37 14.74 17.76
CA PRO A 38 -27.60 13.60 17.25
C PRO A 38 -26.09 13.88 17.20
N MET A 39 -25.30 12.82 17.30
CA MET A 39 -23.84 12.88 17.19
C MET A 39 -23.31 11.75 16.32
N THR A 40 -22.40 12.06 15.40
CA THR A 40 -21.68 11.07 14.59
C THR A 40 -20.18 11.12 14.87
N ILE A 41 -19.66 9.99 15.33
CA ILE A 41 -18.26 9.81 15.72
C ILE A 41 -17.63 8.79 14.77
N ALA A 42 -16.43 9.09 14.25
CA ALA A 42 -15.65 8.13 13.48
C ALA A 42 -14.50 7.59 14.33
N VAL A 43 -14.41 6.27 14.50
CA VAL A 43 -13.21 5.59 15.00
C VAL A 43 -12.29 5.34 13.81
N GLN A 44 -11.22 6.14 13.70
CA GLN A 44 -10.32 6.17 12.55
C GLN A 44 -8.97 5.57 12.84
N GLY A 45 -8.45 4.80 11.90
CA GLY A 45 -7.10 4.27 11.94
C GLY A 45 -6.87 3.23 10.86
N ASP A 46 -5.61 2.95 10.57
CA ASP A 46 -5.21 1.98 9.56
C ASP A 46 -5.70 0.57 9.92
N TRP A 47 -5.54 -0.35 8.97
CA TRP A 47 -5.89 -1.75 9.20
C TRP A 47 -5.03 -2.37 10.30
N GLY A 48 -5.67 -3.11 11.21
CA GLY A 48 -4.98 -3.79 12.32
C GLY A 48 -4.71 -2.92 13.56
N THR A 49 -5.11 -1.65 13.57
CA THR A 49 -4.90 -0.71 14.69
C THR A 49 -5.82 -0.93 15.90
N GLY A 50 -6.78 -1.85 15.83
CA GLY A 50 -7.66 -2.19 16.98
C GLY A 50 -8.99 -1.43 17.04
N LYS A 51 -9.52 -0.92 15.91
CA LYS A 51 -10.83 -0.25 15.83
C LYS A 51 -11.96 -1.09 16.44
N THR A 52 -12.14 -2.33 15.99
CA THR A 52 -13.15 -3.26 16.51
C THR A 52 -12.96 -3.57 18.00
N SER A 53 -11.72 -3.77 18.46
CA SER A 53 -11.43 -3.97 19.89
C SER A 53 -11.84 -2.75 20.72
N THR A 54 -11.56 -1.55 20.22
CA THR A 54 -11.94 -0.30 20.89
C THR A 54 -13.45 -0.14 20.94
N MET A 55 -14.14 -0.40 19.83
CA MET A 55 -15.62 -0.41 19.81
C MET A 55 -16.21 -1.39 20.81
N SER A 56 -15.63 -2.59 20.92
CA SER A 56 -16.05 -3.62 21.89
C SER A 56 -15.88 -3.13 23.33
N LEU A 57 -14.73 -2.54 23.67
CA LEU A 57 -14.49 -1.96 24.99
C LEU A 57 -15.46 -0.81 25.30
N VAL A 58 -15.66 0.12 24.36
CA VAL A 58 -16.63 1.21 24.49
C VAL A 58 -18.03 0.65 24.77
N GLN A 59 -18.49 -0.35 24.02
CA GLN A 59 -19.79 -0.99 24.25
C GLN A 59 -19.92 -1.56 25.67
N GLY A 60 -18.84 -2.11 26.24
CA GLY A 60 -18.80 -2.59 27.62
C GLY A 60 -19.06 -1.51 28.69
N HIS A 61 -18.79 -0.24 28.37
CA HIS A 61 -19.04 0.91 29.23
C HIS A 61 -20.43 1.52 29.06
N LEU A 62 -21.15 1.19 27.97
CA LEU A 62 -22.45 1.80 27.63
C LEU A 62 -23.65 1.04 28.23
N ARG A 63 -23.59 0.76 29.53
CA ARG A 63 -24.65 0.00 30.24
C ARG A 63 -25.98 0.76 30.35
N ASP A 64 -25.91 2.08 30.41
CA ASP A 64 -27.06 2.98 30.55
C ASP A 64 -27.57 3.52 29.20
N ALA A 65 -27.26 2.83 28.09
CA ALA A 65 -27.71 3.18 26.75
C ALA A 65 -28.28 1.97 26.01
N THR A 66 -29.13 2.20 25.02
CA THR A 66 -29.51 1.15 24.07
C THR A 66 -28.39 1.01 23.06
N VAL A 67 -27.68 -0.12 23.04
CA VAL A 67 -26.59 -0.37 22.07
C VAL A 67 -27.09 -1.24 20.92
N VAL A 68 -26.88 -0.77 19.70
CA VAL A 68 -27.15 -1.52 18.46
C VAL A 68 -25.87 -1.60 17.65
N SER A 69 -25.36 -2.81 17.42
CA SER A 69 -24.10 -3.01 16.69
C SER A 69 -24.32 -3.73 15.36
N PHE A 70 -23.77 -3.18 14.28
CA PHE A 70 -23.84 -3.73 12.93
C PHE A 70 -22.44 -3.89 12.36
N ASN A 71 -22.10 -5.08 11.88
CA ASN A 71 -20.84 -5.35 11.18
C ASN A 71 -21.13 -5.47 9.68
N THR A 72 -20.64 -4.53 8.88
CA THR A 72 -20.97 -4.43 7.44
C THR A 72 -20.37 -5.56 6.61
N TRP A 73 -19.22 -6.11 7.03
CA TRP A 73 -18.53 -7.15 6.29
C TRP A 73 -19.35 -8.44 6.21
N GLN A 74 -19.98 -8.86 7.31
CA GLN A 74 -20.81 -10.07 7.35
C GLN A 74 -21.92 -10.03 6.29
N TYR A 75 -22.56 -8.88 6.09
CA TYR A 75 -23.65 -8.74 5.12
C TYR A 75 -23.16 -8.60 3.67
N SER A 76 -21.95 -8.07 3.46
CA SER A 76 -21.34 -7.98 2.13
C SER A 76 -20.99 -9.35 1.53
N GLN A 77 -20.73 -10.36 2.37
CA GLN A 77 -20.40 -11.72 1.93
C GLN A 77 -21.59 -12.49 1.33
N PHE A 78 -22.81 -12.10 1.68
CA PHE A 78 -24.04 -12.78 1.25
C PHE A 78 -24.65 -12.20 -0.04
N ASP A 79 -23.85 -11.48 -0.83
CA ASP A 79 -24.25 -10.87 -2.11
C ASP A 79 -25.44 -9.89 -2.01
N LEU A 80 -25.67 -9.32 -0.81
CA LEU A 80 -26.65 -8.26 -0.55
C LEU A 80 -26.23 -6.90 -1.15
N GLY A 81 -25.40 -6.94 -2.20
CA GLY A 81 -24.48 -5.86 -2.58
C GLY A 81 -25.14 -4.56 -3.00
N GLU A 82 -26.36 -4.58 -3.53
CA GLU A 82 -27.11 -3.37 -3.89
C GLU A 82 -28.02 -2.87 -2.75
N ASP A 83 -28.33 -3.75 -1.81
CA ASP A 83 -29.41 -3.59 -0.83
C ASP A 83 -28.88 -3.31 0.59
N LEU A 84 -27.55 -3.34 0.76
CA LEU A 84 -26.86 -3.25 2.04
C LEU A 84 -27.29 -2.04 2.90
N PRO A 85 -27.44 -0.82 2.37
CA PRO A 85 -27.91 0.30 3.19
C PRO A 85 -29.35 0.14 3.70
N PHE A 86 -30.24 -0.47 2.91
CA PHE A 86 -31.62 -0.74 3.35
C PHE A 86 -31.66 -1.87 4.38
N HIS A 87 -30.83 -2.90 4.22
CA HIS A 87 -30.69 -3.95 5.23
C HIS A 87 -30.15 -3.43 6.56
N LEU A 88 -29.22 -2.47 6.51
CA LEU A 88 -28.74 -1.76 7.71
C LEU A 88 -29.91 -1.07 8.42
N LEU A 89 -30.69 -0.26 7.70
CA LEU A 89 -31.87 0.42 8.25
C LEU A 89 -32.85 -0.58 8.88
N GLN A 90 -33.22 -1.62 8.14
CA GLN A 90 -34.15 -2.65 8.60
C GLN A 90 -33.64 -3.38 9.85
N THR A 91 -32.35 -3.71 9.89
CA THR A 91 -31.74 -4.40 11.04
C THR A 91 -31.76 -3.53 12.27
N ILE A 92 -31.43 -2.24 12.12
CA ILE A 92 -31.44 -1.29 13.24
C ILE A 92 -32.86 -1.09 13.75
N MET A 93 -33.83 -0.84 12.87
CA MET A 93 -35.24 -0.68 13.24
C MET A 93 -35.79 -1.95 13.94
N THR A 94 -35.43 -3.14 13.45
CA THR A 94 -35.85 -4.41 14.06
C THR A 94 -35.25 -4.57 15.46
N ARG A 95 -33.96 -4.26 15.65
CA ARG A 95 -33.31 -4.38 16.96
C ARG A 95 -33.78 -3.35 17.97
N LEU A 96 -34.20 -2.16 17.53
CA LEU A 96 -34.76 -1.14 18.41
C LEU A 96 -36.20 -1.45 18.84
N THR A 97 -36.92 -2.28 18.09
CA THR A 97 -38.30 -2.68 18.41
C THR A 97 -38.40 -3.99 19.19
N ASP A 98 -37.31 -4.77 19.26
CA ASP A 98 -37.20 -5.99 20.05
C ASP A 98 -36.59 -5.68 21.43
N ASP A 99 -37.34 -5.91 22.50
CA ASP A 99 -36.97 -5.55 23.87
C ASP A 99 -36.26 -6.68 24.64
N GLY A 100 -35.81 -7.72 23.93
CA GLY A 100 -35.02 -8.81 24.51
C GLY A 100 -35.79 -9.76 25.45
N THR A 101 -37.08 -9.52 25.68
CA THR A 101 -37.94 -10.39 26.54
C THR A 101 -38.73 -11.43 25.74
N GLY A 102 -38.54 -11.50 24.42
CA GLY A 102 -39.40 -12.26 23.51
C GLY A 102 -40.81 -11.69 23.39
N ARG A 103 -41.10 -10.58 24.08
CA ARG A 103 -42.37 -9.88 24.05
C ARG A 103 -42.25 -8.70 23.09
N LYS A 104 -42.21 -9.00 21.78
CA LYS A 104 -42.32 -8.01 20.68
C LYS A 104 -43.24 -6.89 21.14
N ASN A 105 -42.70 -5.70 21.41
CA ASN A 105 -43.40 -4.71 22.22
C ASN A 105 -44.70 -4.33 21.52
N ALA A 106 -45.80 -4.96 21.95
CA ALA A 106 -47.12 -4.79 21.34
C ALA A 106 -47.58 -3.34 21.51
N PHE A 107 -46.98 -2.61 22.45
CA PHE A 107 -47.13 -1.18 22.66
C PHE A 107 -46.44 -0.35 21.57
N LEU A 108 -45.18 -0.61 21.22
CA LEU A 108 -44.49 0.05 20.09
C LEU A 108 -45.21 -0.24 18.76
N ARG A 109 -45.63 -1.50 18.54
CA ARG A 109 -46.48 -1.89 17.40
C ARG A 109 -47.85 -1.20 17.41
N ARG A 110 -48.49 -1.04 18.58
CA ARG A 110 -49.80 -0.37 18.70
C ARG A 110 -49.70 1.14 18.61
N ALA A 111 -48.64 1.74 19.13
CA ALA A 111 -48.34 3.16 18.97
C ALA A 111 -48.16 3.46 17.49
N TRP A 112 -47.32 2.68 16.79
CA TRP A 112 -47.14 2.71 15.33
C TRP A 112 -48.46 2.51 14.55
N LEU A 113 -49.33 1.59 14.98
CA LEU A 113 -50.66 1.37 14.38
C LEU A 113 -51.70 2.46 14.70
N ALA A 114 -51.51 3.24 15.77
CA ALA A 114 -52.52 4.16 16.30
C ALA A 114 -52.24 5.64 16.00
N THR A 115 -51.00 6.04 15.69
CA THR A 115 -50.64 7.44 15.45
C THR A 115 -50.74 7.90 14.01
N THR A 116 -50.76 6.99 13.02
CA THR A 116 -50.83 7.39 11.60
C THR A 116 -52.22 7.12 11.00
N LYS A 117 -52.77 8.06 10.21
CA LYS A 117 -53.91 7.79 9.32
C LYS A 117 -53.63 6.63 8.34
N ALA A 118 -52.35 6.29 8.15
CA ALA A 118 -51.84 5.13 7.42
C ALA A 118 -52.03 3.79 8.17
N GLY A 119 -52.41 3.78 9.45
CA GLY A 119 -52.68 2.55 10.22
C GLY A 119 -53.80 1.66 9.64
N ARG A 120 -54.66 2.18 8.77
CA ARG A 120 -55.65 1.36 8.03
C ARG A 120 -55.10 0.69 6.77
N ALA A 121 -54.05 1.24 6.16
CA ALA A 121 -53.41 0.69 4.97
C ALA A 121 -52.20 -0.21 5.32
N ALA A 122 -51.44 0.14 6.36
CA ALA A 122 -50.29 -0.63 6.81
C ALA A 122 -50.67 -1.93 7.55
N ALA A 123 -51.91 -2.03 8.07
CA ALA A 123 -52.41 -3.25 8.72
C ALA A 123 -52.44 -4.47 7.80
N SER A 124 -52.64 -4.29 6.49
CA SER A 124 -52.62 -5.39 5.52
C SER A 124 -51.20 -5.73 5.05
N THR A 125 -50.27 -4.78 5.00
CA THR A 125 -48.92 -5.04 4.48
C THR A 125 -47.94 -5.56 5.55
N PHE A 126 -48.08 -5.15 6.81
CA PHE A 126 -47.21 -5.59 7.92
C PHE A 126 -47.59 -6.98 8.47
N SER A 127 -48.82 -7.44 8.25
CA SER A 127 -49.30 -8.75 8.70
C SER A 127 -48.76 -9.91 7.83
N HIS A 128 -48.41 -9.68 6.57
CA HIS A 128 -47.94 -10.75 5.68
C HIS A 128 -46.44 -11.09 5.81
N ILE A 129 -45.61 -10.21 6.39
CA ILE A 129 -44.16 -10.49 6.52
C ILE A 129 -43.85 -11.35 7.76
N VAL A 130 -44.73 -11.36 8.77
CA VAL A 130 -44.51 -12.11 10.03
C VAL A 130 -45.51 -13.26 10.24
N ALA A 131 -46.66 -13.30 9.55
CA ALA A 131 -47.62 -14.39 9.71
C ALA A 131 -47.18 -15.72 9.07
N ASP A 132 -46.26 -15.71 8.10
CA ASP A 132 -45.97 -16.88 7.26
C ASP A 132 -44.61 -17.55 7.48
N ARG A 133 -43.98 -17.38 8.64
CA ARG A 133 -42.71 -18.08 8.94
C ARG A 133 -42.68 -18.76 10.31
N ILE A 134 -43.49 -19.82 10.41
CA ILE A 134 -43.04 -21.06 11.05
C ILE A 134 -42.72 -22.03 9.90
N GLY A 135 -41.51 -21.93 9.34
CA GLY A 135 -41.00 -22.92 8.40
C GLY A 135 -40.34 -22.33 7.15
N GLY A 136 -39.03 -22.56 7.02
CA GLY A 136 -38.35 -22.71 5.74
C GLY A 136 -37.99 -21.45 4.95
N ASP A 137 -36.74 -21.41 4.49
CA ASP A 137 -36.17 -20.61 3.41
C ASP A 137 -36.25 -19.08 3.51
N ILE A 138 -35.14 -18.52 3.99
CA ILE A 138 -34.72 -17.13 3.79
C ILE A 138 -34.24 -17.02 2.34
N ALA A 139 -35.19 -16.90 1.41
CA ALA A 139 -34.93 -16.60 0.02
C ALA A 139 -35.44 -15.18 -0.30
N SER A 140 -34.48 -14.34 -0.72
CA SER A 140 -34.61 -13.11 -1.51
C SER A 140 -35.90 -12.29 -1.36
N THR A 141 -35.86 -11.25 -0.52
CA THR A 141 -36.73 -10.08 -0.72
C THR A 141 -35.81 -8.97 -1.19
N THR A 142 -35.64 -8.86 -2.51
CA THR A 142 -34.87 -7.80 -3.16
C THR A 142 -35.48 -6.44 -2.83
N VAL A 143 -34.65 -5.43 -2.60
CA VAL A 143 -35.06 -4.03 -2.34
C VAL A 143 -36.02 -3.50 -3.40
N ASP A 144 -35.95 -4.00 -4.64
CA ASP A 144 -36.93 -3.71 -5.68
C ASP A 144 -38.37 -4.04 -5.29
N ALA A 145 -38.59 -5.05 -4.45
CA ALA A 145 -39.92 -5.39 -3.94
C ALA A 145 -40.34 -4.50 -2.76
N PHE A 146 -39.40 -3.99 -1.95
CA PHE A 146 -39.71 -3.05 -0.87
C PHE A 146 -39.99 -1.66 -1.44
N VAL A 147 -39.08 -1.16 -2.28
CA VAL A 147 -39.21 0.10 -3.03
C VAL A 147 -40.38 0.03 -4.01
N GLY A 148 -40.55 -1.07 -4.75
CA GLY A 148 -41.68 -1.27 -5.66
C GLY A 148 -43.02 -1.26 -4.93
N LYS A 149 -43.12 -1.86 -3.74
CA LYS A 149 -44.37 -1.92 -2.96
C LYS A 149 -44.67 -0.62 -2.20
N LEU A 150 -43.64 0.17 -1.87
CA LEU A 150 -43.76 1.54 -1.35
C LEU A 150 -44.11 2.56 -2.45
N LEU A 151 -43.68 2.32 -3.69
CA LEU A 151 -44.09 3.11 -4.86
C LEU A 151 -45.51 2.75 -5.33
N GLU A 152 -45.94 1.48 -5.17
CA GLU A 152 -47.30 1.02 -5.49
C GLU A 152 -48.37 1.53 -4.51
N THR A 153 -47.99 2.10 -3.36
CA THR A 153 -48.94 2.61 -2.37
C THR A 153 -49.61 3.93 -2.77
N GLY A 154 -49.39 4.42 -3.99
CA GLY A 154 -50.18 5.50 -4.59
C GLY A 154 -49.97 6.87 -3.93
N ASP A 155 -48.77 7.13 -3.43
CA ASP A 155 -48.40 8.43 -2.86
C ASP A 155 -47.68 9.29 -3.91
N ASP A 156 -48.25 10.44 -4.26
CA ASP A 156 -47.74 11.37 -5.28
C ASP A 156 -46.40 12.06 -4.91
N ARG A 157 -45.77 11.69 -3.80
CA ARG A 157 -44.64 12.43 -3.19
C ARG A 157 -43.24 12.02 -3.70
N GLY A 158 -43.15 10.97 -4.52
CA GLY A 158 -41.89 10.51 -5.10
C GLY A 158 -40.83 10.05 -4.07
N PRO A 159 -39.58 9.77 -4.50
CA PRO A 159 -38.54 9.20 -3.63
C PRO A 159 -38.18 10.05 -2.41
N ALA A 160 -38.32 11.37 -2.49
CA ALA A 160 -38.03 12.27 -1.37
C ALA A 160 -39.05 12.13 -0.21
N GLY A 161 -40.34 11.90 -0.53
CA GLY A 161 -41.37 11.66 0.48
C GLY A 161 -41.12 10.38 1.27
N LEU A 162 -40.64 9.33 0.61
CA LEU A 162 -40.27 8.06 1.24
C LEU A 162 -39.14 8.23 2.28
N PHE A 163 -38.11 9.01 1.96
CA PHE A 163 -37.01 9.25 2.89
C PHE A 163 -37.44 10.05 4.12
N GLU A 164 -38.34 11.01 3.96
CA GLU A 164 -38.90 11.77 5.09
C GLU A 164 -39.77 10.86 5.98
N GLU A 165 -40.61 10.02 5.40
CA GLU A 165 -41.44 9.06 6.15
C GLU A 165 -40.57 8.05 6.94
N LEU A 166 -39.53 7.49 6.31
CA LEU A 166 -38.59 6.58 6.98
C LEU A 166 -37.85 7.27 8.13
N ARG A 167 -37.48 8.54 7.95
CA ARG A 167 -36.82 9.34 8.98
C ARG A 167 -37.75 9.62 10.15
N GLU A 168 -38.99 10.04 9.88
CA GLU A 168 -40.02 10.28 10.90
C GLU A 168 -40.30 9.00 11.70
N GLU A 169 -40.48 7.87 11.02
CA GLU A 169 -40.70 6.57 11.66
C GLU A 169 -39.51 6.16 12.54
N PHE A 170 -38.29 6.32 12.05
CA PHE A 170 -37.08 6.03 12.82
C PHE A 170 -36.96 6.93 14.05
N ALA A 171 -37.25 8.24 13.90
CA ALA A 171 -37.26 9.19 15.00
C ALA A 171 -38.28 8.84 16.08
N GLU A 172 -39.50 8.43 15.69
CA GLU A 172 -40.53 7.98 16.64
C GLU A 172 -40.09 6.73 17.41
N ILE A 173 -39.52 5.73 16.75
CA ILE A 173 -39.01 4.50 17.39
C ILE A 173 -37.94 4.85 18.44
N VAL A 174 -36.98 5.71 18.07
CA VAL A 174 -35.91 6.16 18.97
C VAL A 174 -36.50 6.93 20.15
N ALA A 175 -37.41 7.86 19.90
CA ALA A 175 -38.04 8.68 20.94
C ALA A 175 -38.80 7.83 21.96
N VAL A 176 -39.58 6.85 21.49
CA VAL A 176 -40.30 5.92 22.38
C VAL A 176 -39.34 5.04 23.19
N ASN A 177 -38.32 4.47 22.54
CA ASN A 177 -37.32 3.62 23.19
C ASN A 177 -36.53 4.39 24.27
N ASN A 178 -36.14 5.64 23.99
CA ASN A 178 -35.40 6.47 24.93
C ASN A 178 -36.30 6.97 26.07
N SER A 179 -37.49 7.49 25.76
CA SER A 179 -38.43 8.02 26.77
C SER A 179 -38.87 6.97 27.78
N ALA A 180 -38.97 5.70 27.38
CA ALA A 180 -39.29 4.59 28.27
C ALA A 180 -38.19 4.31 29.32
N LYS A 181 -36.96 4.77 29.10
CA LYS A 181 -35.78 4.48 29.92
C LYS A 181 -35.22 5.69 30.66
N GLY A 182 -35.58 6.91 30.22
CA GLY A 182 -35.33 8.16 30.95
C GLY A 182 -34.93 9.32 30.03
N PRO A 183 -34.98 10.58 30.52
CA PRO A 183 -34.73 11.77 29.70
C PRO A 183 -33.28 11.91 29.22
N ALA A 184 -32.34 11.26 29.89
CA ALA A 184 -30.92 11.21 29.49
C ALA A 184 -30.57 9.94 28.69
N HIS A 185 -31.54 9.04 28.45
CA HIS A 185 -31.31 7.78 27.75
C HIS A 185 -31.01 8.02 26.27
N ARG A 186 -30.13 7.17 25.72
CA ARG A 186 -29.63 7.31 24.35
C ARG A 186 -29.66 5.99 23.62
N THR A 187 -29.79 6.08 22.30
CA THR A 187 -29.57 4.95 21.40
C THR A 187 -28.20 5.13 20.72
N VAL A 188 -27.27 4.21 20.97
CA VAL A 188 -25.92 4.24 20.40
C VAL A 188 -25.80 3.16 19.33
N ILE A 189 -25.50 3.58 18.10
CA ILE A 189 -25.45 2.73 16.92
C ILE A 189 -24.01 2.59 16.46
N PHE A 190 -23.46 1.38 16.58
CA PHE A 190 -22.12 1.03 16.09
C PHE A 190 -22.22 0.46 14.69
N VAL A 191 -21.44 1.01 13.75
CA VAL A 191 -21.27 0.48 12.39
C VAL A 191 -19.80 0.17 12.20
N ASP A 192 -19.45 -1.12 12.21
CA ASP A 192 -18.06 -1.61 12.13
C ASP A 192 -17.74 -2.19 10.75
N ASP A 193 -16.44 -2.22 10.41
CA ASP A 193 -15.88 -2.76 9.17
C ASP A 193 -16.36 -2.08 7.87
N LEU A 194 -16.70 -0.78 7.91
CA LEU A 194 -17.01 0.01 6.70
C LEU A 194 -15.85 0.06 5.71
N ASP A 195 -14.62 -0.10 6.20
CA ASP A 195 -13.40 -0.20 5.40
C ASP A 195 -13.20 -1.56 4.72
N ARG A 196 -14.05 -2.57 5.01
CA ARG A 196 -13.98 -3.92 4.40
C ARG A 196 -15.02 -4.20 3.32
N ILE A 197 -15.88 -3.22 3.02
CA ILE A 197 -16.84 -3.30 1.91
C ILE A 197 -16.32 -2.48 0.72
N ARG A 198 -17.00 -2.60 -0.43
CA ARG A 198 -16.65 -1.79 -1.61
C ARG A 198 -16.68 -0.29 -1.24
N PRO A 199 -15.66 0.52 -1.62
CA PRO A 199 -15.57 1.92 -1.25
C PRO A 199 -16.83 2.75 -1.56
N THR A 200 -17.44 2.55 -2.73
CA THR A 200 -18.69 3.21 -3.12
C THR A 200 -19.86 2.90 -2.18
N ARG A 201 -19.93 1.66 -1.67
CA ARG A 201 -20.98 1.21 -0.73
C ARG A 201 -20.79 1.81 0.66
N ALA A 202 -19.54 1.99 1.11
CA ALA A 202 -19.25 2.69 2.36
C ALA A 202 -19.80 4.14 2.32
N VAL A 203 -19.61 4.83 1.19
CA VAL A 203 -20.13 6.19 0.96
C VAL A 203 -21.67 6.21 0.98
N GLU A 204 -22.33 5.25 0.33
CA GLU A 204 -23.81 5.13 0.34
C GLU A 204 -24.37 4.92 1.75
N ILE A 205 -23.73 4.07 2.56
CA ILE A 205 -24.11 3.88 3.97
C ILE A 205 -23.96 5.18 4.75
N MET A 206 -22.85 5.90 4.57
CA MET A 206 -22.62 7.19 5.22
C MET A 206 -23.68 8.24 4.84
N GLU A 207 -24.08 8.30 3.57
CA GLU A 207 -25.15 9.20 3.11
C GLU A 207 -26.50 8.87 3.75
N ILE A 208 -26.85 7.59 3.83
CA ILE A 208 -28.11 7.14 4.45
C ILE A 208 -28.11 7.37 5.95
N LEU A 209 -26.98 7.13 6.62
CA LEU A 209 -26.81 7.48 8.04
C LEU A 209 -27.04 8.98 8.26
N LYS A 210 -26.51 9.84 7.39
CA LYS A 210 -26.67 11.29 7.51
C LYS A 210 -28.06 11.80 7.13
N THR A 211 -28.72 11.15 6.16
CA THR A 211 -29.97 11.66 5.58
C THR A 211 -31.21 11.13 6.31
N VAL A 212 -31.21 9.84 6.66
CA VAL A 212 -32.38 9.16 7.25
C VAL A 212 -32.22 8.98 8.75
N MET A 213 -31.01 8.63 9.20
CA MET A 213 -30.78 8.21 10.57
C MET A 213 -30.37 9.37 11.49
N ASP A 214 -30.05 10.55 10.97
CA ASP A 214 -29.67 11.72 11.76
C ASP A 214 -30.89 12.32 12.50
N VAL A 215 -31.27 11.68 13.61
CA VAL A 215 -32.44 11.98 14.44
C VAL A 215 -32.01 12.16 15.91
N ASP A 216 -32.72 13.05 16.62
CA ASP A 216 -32.49 13.31 18.04
C ASP A 216 -32.60 12.01 18.87
N GLY A 217 -31.74 11.89 19.90
CA GLY A 217 -31.70 10.70 20.75
C GLY A 217 -30.72 9.61 20.30
N CYS A 218 -30.02 9.81 19.17
CA CYS A 218 -29.04 8.87 18.63
C CYS A 218 -27.59 9.37 18.73
N VAL A 219 -26.66 8.43 18.92
CA VAL A 219 -25.22 8.61 18.71
C VAL A 219 -24.71 7.51 17.78
N TYR A 220 -24.06 7.89 16.69
CA TYR A 220 -23.48 6.99 15.71
C TYR A 220 -21.97 6.86 15.95
N VAL A 221 -21.46 5.63 15.96
CA VAL A 221 -20.04 5.33 16.08
C VAL A 221 -19.63 4.48 14.88
N LEU A 222 -18.84 5.04 13.98
CA LEU A 222 -18.49 4.41 12.70
C LEU A 222 -17.01 4.04 12.70
N ALA A 223 -16.66 2.77 12.50
CA ALA A 223 -15.26 2.40 12.28
C ALA A 223 -14.95 2.45 10.79
N ILE A 224 -14.10 3.39 10.39
CA ILE A 224 -13.83 3.67 8.98
C ILE A 224 -12.42 4.20 8.77
N ASP A 225 -11.85 3.89 7.62
CA ASP A 225 -10.61 4.48 7.11
C ASP A 225 -10.95 5.60 6.12
N PHE A 226 -10.35 6.77 6.30
CA PHE A 226 -10.52 7.91 5.40
C PHE A 226 -10.13 7.59 3.95
N ASN A 227 -9.13 6.72 3.74
CA ASN A 227 -8.72 6.30 2.40
C ASN A 227 -9.84 5.57 1.65
N VAL A 228 -10.67 4.79 2.36
CA VAL A 228 -11.83 4.10 1.78
C VAL A 228 -12.89 5.12 1.37
N VAL A 229 -13.13 6.15 2.19
CA VAL A 229 -14.05 7.24 1.84
C VAL A 229 -13.54 8.01 0.63
N ARG A 230 -12.26 8.37 0.61
CA ARG A 230 -11.62 9.06 -0.52
C ARG A 230 -11.80 8.29 -1.82
N GLN A 231 -11.55 6.98 -1.79
CA GLN A 231 -11.76 6.13 -2.96
C GLN A 231 -13.24 6.04 -3.35
N GLY A 232 -14.13 5.83 -2.38
CA GLY A 232 -15.57 5.70 -2.64
C GLY A 232 -16.20 6.96 -3.24
N VAL A 233 -15.82 8.14 -2.76
CA VAL A 233 -16.29 9.43 -3.29
C VAL A 233 -15.80 9.61 -4.72
N ARG A 234 -14.54 9.30 -5.00
CA ARG A 234 -13.97 9.36 -6.35
C ARG A 234 -14.66 8.38 -7.30
N ASP A 235 -14.90 7.15 -6.87
CA ASP A 235 -15.54 6.11 -7.68
C ASP A 235 -17.02 6.45 -7.96
N LYS A 236 -17.72 7.09 -7.01
CA LYS A 236 -19.13 7.43 -7.11
C LYS A 236 -19.42 8.71 -7.91
N TYR A 237 -18.67 9.78 -7.68
CA TYR A 237 -18.94 11.09 -8.30
C TYR A 237 -17.94 11.49 -9.38
N GLY A 238 -16.91 10.66 -9.62
CA GLY A 238 -15.95 10.82 -10.69
C GLY A 238 -14.59 11.40 -10.26
N PRO A 239 -13.60 11.42 -11.17
CA PRO A 239 -12.21 11.78 -10.88
C PRO A 239 -12.00 13.25 -10.52
N GLU A 240 -13.00 14.12 -10.74
CA GLU A 240 -12.96 15.53 -10.34
C GLU A 240 -13.19 15.74 -8.84
N PHE A 241 -13.58 14.69 -8.12
CA PHE A 241 -13.59 14.67 -6.67
C PHE A 241 -12.19 14.37 -6.14
N ASP A 242 -11.43 15.45 -5.99
CA ASP A 242 -10.10 15.44 -5.39
C ASP A 242 -10.15 15.23 -3.87
N GLU A 243 -8.97 15.15 -3.25
CA GLU A 243 -8.81 14.91 -1.82
C GLU A 243 -9.53 15.94 -0.93
N ARG A 244 -9.61 17.20 -1.38
CA ARG A 244 -10.30 18.27 -0.64
C ARG A 244 -11.79 18.03 -0.58
N LYS A 245 -12.40 17.58 -1.70
CA LYS A 245 -13.83 17.25 -1.72
C LYS A 245 -14.15 15.99 -0.91
N ALA A 246 -13.27 15.00 -0.91
CA ALA A 246 -13.41 13.82 -0.05
C ALA A 246 -13.35 14.20 1.44
N ALA A 247 -12.43 15.08 1.83
CA ALA A 247 -12.36 15.63 3.19
C ALA A 247 -13.64 16.40 3.55
N ALA A 248 -14.10 17.30 2.68
CA ALA A 248 -15.33 18.06 2.91
C ALA A 248 -16.58 17.16 3.03
N PHE A 249 -16.64 16.06 2.25
CA PHE A 249 -17.69 15.04 2.39
C PHE A 249 -17.60 14.36 3.76
N PHE A 250 -16.40 13.94 4.16
CA PHE A 250 -16.17 13.29 5.45
C PHE A 250 -16.56 14.20 6.63
N ASP A 251 -16.11 15.45 6.62
CA ASP A 251 -16.39 16.45 7.67
C ASP A 251 -17.87 16.82 7.77
N LYS A 252 -18.63 16.71 6.66
CA LYS A 252 -20.07 16.97 6.66
C LYS A 252 -20.87 15.88 7.39
N ILE A 253 -20.33 14.66 7.42
CA ILE A 253 -21.00 13.48 8.00
C ILE A 253 -20.47 13.22 9.41
N ILE A 254 -19.15 13.29 9.59
CA ILE A 254 -18.47 13.01 10.84
C ILE A 254 -18.31 14.30 11.64
N GLN A 255 -18.93 14.35 12.82
CA GLN A 255 -18.83 15.49 13.72
C GLN A 255 -17.58 15.40 14.62
N VAL A 256 -17.19 14.18 15.01
CA VAL A 256 -16.03 13.94 15.88
C VAL A 256 -15.18 12.80 15.34
N PRO A 257 -13.96 13.08 14.83
CA PRO A 257 -12.98 12.05 14.55
C PRO A 257 -12.27 11.62 15.83
N PHE A 258 -12.32 10.32 16.12
CA PHE A 258 -11.52 9.66 17.16
C PHE A 258 -10.42 8.84 16.47
N HIS A 259 -9.19 9.34 16.50
CA HIS A 259 -8.04 8.64 15.94
C HIS A 259 -7.51 7.59 16.92
N MET A 260 -7.26 6.39 16.42
CA MET A 260 -6.65 5.31 17.19
C MET A 260 -5.29 5.75 17.76
N PRO A 261 -5.05 5.62 19.08
CA PRO A 261 -3.83 6.12 19.73
C PRO A 261 -2.66 5.13 19.56
N VAL A 262 -2.33 4.77 18.31
CA VAL A 262 -1.33 3.73 17.99
C VAL A 262 0.05 4.05 18.58
N SER A 263 0.42 5.33 18.66
CA SER A 263 1.67 5.77 19.28
C SER A 263 1.74 5.51 20.79
N SER A 264 0.58 5.38 21.44
CA SER A 264 0.45 5.19 22.89
C SER A 264 0.27 3.72 23.28
N PHE A 265 0.19 2.80 22.32
CA PHE A 265 0.06 1.38 22.63
C PHE A 265 1.31 0.83 23.32
N GLU A 266 1.07 0.08 24.39
CA GLU A 266 2.10 -0.64 25.13
C GLU A 266 2.29 -2.02 24.49
N ILE A 267 3.46 -2.26 23.86
CA ILE A 267 3.75 -3.56 23.21
C ILE A 267 4.43 -4.54 24.16
N GLU A 268 5.06 -4.03 25.21
CA GLU A 268 5.81 -4.78 26.20
C GLU A 268 4.92 -5.74 27.01
N PRO A 269 3.71 -5.36 27.48
CA PRO A 269 2.82 -6.31 28.15
C PRO A 269 2.36 -7.44 27.21
N LEU A 270 2.06 -7.12 25.95
CA LEU A 270 1.70 -8.10 24.92
C LEU A 270 2.84 -9.12 24.68
N LEU A 271 4.09 -8.65 24.57
CA LEU A 271 5.27 -9.50 24.44
C LEU A 271 5.46 -10.39 25.67
N ARG A 272 5.40 -9.82 26.88
CA ARG A 272 5.55 -10.62 28.10
C ARG A 272 4.48 -11.69 28.25
N ALA A 273 3.25 -11.41 27.81
CA ALA A 273 2.15 -12.35 27.90
C ALA A 273 2.26 -13.53 26.91
N HIS A 274 2.86 -13.31 25.74
CA HIS A 274 2.82 -14.29 24.63
C HIS A 274 4.18 -14.75 24.11
N SER A 275 5.26 -14.34 24.77
CA SER A 275 6.61 -14.73 24.40
C SER A 275 7.49 -14.90 25.64
N ALA A 276 7.10 -15.82 26.52
CA ALA A 276 7.88 -16.22 27.70
C ALA A 276 9.31 -16.67 27.31
N ASP A 277 9.47 -17.22 26.11
CA ASP A 277 10.75 -17.70 25.58
C ASP A 277 11.69 -16.58 25.10
N LEU A 278 11.26 -15.31 25.04
CA LEU A 278 12.16 -14.20 24.70
C LEU A 278 13.14 -13.88 25.84
N GLY A 279 12.84 -14.23 27.09
CA GLY A 279 13.76 -14.07 28.22
C GLY A 279 14.46 -12.71 28.28
N GLU A 280 15.79 -12.73 28.24
CA GLU A 280 16.65 -11.53 28.27
C GLU A 280 16.58 -10.68 27.00
N ASP A 281 16.17 -11.26 25.87
CA ASP A 281 16.07 -10.59 24.56
C ASP A 281 14.80 -9.73 24.41
N SER A 282 13.98 -9.60 25.45
CA SER A 282 12.71 -8.85 25.39
C SER A 282 12.92 -7.37 25.00
N ALA A 283 13.99 -6.73 25.46
CA ALA A 283 14.31 -5.35 25.10
C ALA A 283 14.68 -5.24 23.61
N THR A 284 15.51 -6.14 23.13
CA THR A 284 15.90 -6.23 21.71
C THR A 284 14.67 -6.47 20.82
N ALA A 285 13.75 -7.34 21.24
CA ALA A 285 12.50 -7.59 20.53
C ALA A 285 11.63 -6.32 20.42
N VAL A 286 11.53 -5.53 21.49
CA VAL A 286 10.80 -4.25 21.48
C VAL A 286 11.41 -3.28 20.47
N ASP A 287 12.74 -3.16 20.45
CA ASP A 287 13.45 -2.27 19.55
C ASP A 287 13.32 -2.71 18.07
N LEU A 288 13.40 -4.02 17.81
CA LEU A 288 13.15 -4.60 16.48
C LEU A 288 11.74 -4.31 16.00
N LEU A 289 10.71 -4.45 16.84
CA LEU A 289 9.33 -4.15 16.47
C LEU A 289 9.12 -2.66 16.23
N ARG A 290 9.66 -1.79 17.09
CA ARG A 290 9.53 -0.33 16.98
C ARG A 290 10.16 0.21 15.70
N SER A 291 11.35 -0.28 15.34
CA SER A 291 12.06 0.15 14.13
C SER A 291 11.50 -0.47 12.85
N SER A 292 10.66 -1.51 12.91
CA SER A 292 10.07 -2.18 11.74
C SER A 292 8.58 -1.89 11.52
N ILE A 293 7.71 -2.63 12.22
CA ILE A 293 6.24 -2.60 12.09
C ILE A 293 5.58 -1.61 13.07
N GLY A 294 6.38 -0.99 13.93
CA GLY A 294 5.94 -0.05 14.95
C GLY A 294 5.06 -0.71 16.01
N ARG A 295 3.95 -0.05 16.32
CA ARG A 295 3.01 -0.46 17.38
C ARG A 295 1.72 -1.06 16.84
N ASN A 296 1.65 -1.49 15.57
CA ASN A 296 0.42 -2.07 15.01
C ASN A 296 0.10 -3.42 15.69
N PRO A 297 -1.00 -3.53 16.46
CA PRO A 297 -1.30 -4.72 17.25
C PRO A 297 -1.41 -6.01 16.44
N ARG A 298 -2.07 -5.96 15.28
CA ARG A 298 -2.22 -7.13 14.41
C ARG A 298 -0.88 -7.59 13.88
N SER A 299 -0.05 -6.66 13.42
CA SER A 299 1.29 -6.98 12.93
C SER A 299 2.15 -7.62 14.02
N VAL A 300 2.11 -7.10 15.25
CA VAL A 300 2.83 -7.69 16.39
C VAL A 300 2.32 -9.11 16.68
N LYS A 301 1.00 -9.32 16.80
CA LYS A 301 0.42 -10.66 17.00
C LYS A 301 0.82 -11.64 15.90
N ARG A 302 0.84 -11.20 14.63
CA ARG A 302 1.26 -12.02 13.49
C ARG A 302 2.73 -12.44 13.59
N ILE A 303 3.62 -11.52 13.96
CA ILE A 303 5.04 -11.84 14.16
C ILE A 303 5.21 -12.83 15.31
N LEU A 304 4.52 -12.64 16.44
CA LEU A 304 4.60 -13.57 17.57
C LEU A 304 4.08 -14.97 17.21
N ASN A 305 3.02 -15.05 16.40
CA ASN A 305 2.56 -16.33 15.85
C ASN A 305 3.58 -16.97 14.90
N ALA A 306 4.26 -16.17 14.06
CA ALA A 306 5.32 -16.66 13.21
C ALA A 306 6.51 -17.19 14.03
N VAL A 307 6.92 -16.48 15.08
CA VAL A 307 7.96 -16.93 16.03
C VAL A 307 7.56 -18.26 16.68
N ALA A 308 6.35 -18.36 17.22
CA ALA A 308 5.85 -19.59 17.83
C ALA A 308 5.86 -20.77 16.85
N LEU A 309 5.42 -20.54 15.61
CA LEU A 309 5.45 -21.55 14.56
C LEU A 309 6.88 -21.95 14.18
N ASN A 310 7.78 -20.99 14.01
CA ASN A 310 9.19 -21.24 13.67
C ASN A 310 9.93 -22.01 14.77
N THR A 311 9.63 -21.74 16.04
CA THR A 311 10.13 -22.52 17.17
C THR A 311 9.68 -23.98 17.08
N CYS A 312 8.40 -24.23 16.77
CA CYS A 312 7.87 -25.57 16.57
C CYS A 312 8.51 -26.28 15.36
N ILE A 313 8.72 -25.56 14.24
CA ILE A 313 9.39 -26.11 13.04
C ILE A 313 10.83 -26.50 13.36
N GLN A 314 11.58 -25.61 14.03
CA GLN A 314 12.95 -25.87 14.45
C GLN A 314 13.06 -27.18 15.24
N ASP A 315 12.16 -27.42 16.19
CA ASP A 315 12.19 -28.60 17.04
C ASP A 315 12.00 -29.93 16.28
N HIS A 316 11.47 -29.86 15.05
CA HIS A 316 11.26 -31.02 14.19
C HIS A 316 12.24 -31.10 13.02
N VAL A 317 12.79 -29.98 12.57
CA VAL A 317 13.66 -29.90 11.38
C VAL A 317 15.14 -29.87 11.74
N ARG A 318 15.52 -29.17 12.82
CA ARG A 318 16.91 -29.14 13.26
C ARG A 318 17.20 -30.36 14.13
N GLY A 319 18.06 -31.25 13.65
CA GLY A 319 18.60 -32.35 14.45
C GLY A 319 19.38 -31.83 15.67
N GLY A 320 19.51 -32.66 16.72
CA GLY A 320 20.04 -32.25 18.04
C GLY A 320 21.51 -31.79 18.10
N SER A 321 22.23 -31.70 16.98
CA SER A 321 23.64 -31.31 16.89
C SER A 321 23.90 -29.85 16.49
N ALA A 322 22.93 -29.14 15.88
CA ALA A 322 23.10 -27.73 15.51
C ALA A 322 22.69 -26.80 16.68
N PRO A 323 23.35 -25.63 16.84
CA PRO A 323 22.92 -24.64 17.84
C PRO A 323 21.47 -24.23 17.60
N ARG A 324 20.68 -24.19 18.67
CA ARG A 324 19.29 -23.75 18.62
C ARG A 324 19.23 -22.25 18.30
N LEU A 325 18.39 -21.86 17.36
CA LEU A 325 18.09 -20.44 17.10
C LEU A 325 17.20 -19.90 18.22
N ARG A 326 17.47 -18.66 18.63
CA ARG A 326 16.72 -17.94 19.65
C ARG A 326 15.43 -17.36 19.05
N PRO A 327 14.36 -17.23 19.85
CA PRO A 327 13.11 -16.63 19.39
C PRO A 327 13.26 -15.19 18.86
N VAL A 328 14.21 -14.41 19.39
CA VAL A 328 14.49 -13.04 18.90
C VAL A 328 15.02 -13.03 17.46
N GLU A 329 15.74 -14.07 17.04
CA GLU A 329 16.27 -14.20 15.68
C GLU A 329 15.12 -14.45 14.68
N PHE A 330 14.17 -15.32 15.06
CA PHE A 330 12.93 -15.51 14.29
C PHE A 330 12.09 -14.24 14.25
N LEU A 331 12.01 -13.51 15.36
CA LEU A 331 11.28 -12.25 15.45
C LEU A 331 11.88 -11.22 14.50
N GLY A 332 13.19 -11.04 14.52
CA GLY A 332 13.91 -10.15 13.63
C GLY A 332 13.68 -10.50 12.16
N SER A 333 13.80 -11.78 11.79
CA SER A 333 13.57 -12.23 10.42
C SER A 333 12.12 -12.03 9.97
N ALA A 334 11.13 -12.36 10.82
CA ALA A 334 9.71 -12.14 10.52
C ALA A 334 9.36 -10.64 10.43
N ALA A 335 9.98 -9.80 11.27
CA ALA A 335 9.85 -8.34 11.20
C ALA A 335 10.45 -7.79 9.91
N LEU A 336 11.63 -8.26 9.51
CA LEU A 336 12.30 -7.89 8.27
C LEU A 336 11.42 -8.23 7.06
N GLN A 337 10.89 -9.46 7.03
CA GLN A 337 10.01 -9.92 5.96
C GLN A 337 8.71 -9.12 5.87
N THR A 338 8.18 -8.65 7.00
CA THR A 338 6.92 -7.88 7.04
C THR A 338 7.11 -6.41 6.68
N ALA A 339 8.13 -5.76 7.25
CA ALA A 339 8.33 -4.32 7.14
C ALA A 339 9.20 -3.90 5.94
N TYR A 340 10.08 -4.79 5.49
CA TYR A 340 11.12 -4.55 4.49
C TYR A 340 11.21 -5.70 3.48
N ALA A 341 10.05 -6.13 2.97
CA ALA A 341 9.91 -7.30 2.10
C ALA A 341 10.83 -7.28 0.85
N GLY A 342 11.09 -6.10 0.28
CA GLY A 342 12.01 -5.95 -0.85
C GLY A 342 13.44 -6.37 -0.49
N PHE A 343 13.95 -5.85 0.63
CA PHE A 343 15.28 -6.20 1.14
C PHE A 343 15.36 -7.68 1.59
N TYR A 344 14.30 -8.20 2.22
CA TYR A 344 14.24 -9.62 2.56
C TYR A 344 14.36 -10.52 1.32
N ALA A 345 13.65 -10.19 0.23
CA ALA A 345 13.71 -10.95 -1.01
C ALA A 345 15.12 -10.96 -1.61
N GLU A 346 15.83 -9.82 -1.57
CA GLU A 346 17.21 -9.75 -2.04
C GLU A 346 18.19 -10.56 -1.20
N LEU A 347 17.96 -10.67 0.12
CA LEU A 347 18.74 -11.59 0.97
C LEU A 347 18.45 -13.04 0.61
N ASP A 348 17.18 -13.39 0.39
CA ASP A 348 16.72 -14.76 0.13
C ASP A 348 17.36 -15.35 -1.14
N GLU A 349 17.55 -14.53 -2.17
CA GLU A 349 18.13 -14.95 -3.46
C GLU A 349 19.66 -15.13 -3.45
N ARG A 350 20.35 -14.73 -2.37
CA ARG A 350 21.81 -14.80 -2.24
C ARG A 350 22.24 -16.08 -1.50
N ASP A 351 23.47 -16.53 -1.71
CA ASP A 351 24.08 -17.52 -0.82
C ASP A 351 24.50 -16.89 0.52
N ALA A 352 25.02 -17.70 1.45
CA ALA A 352 25.45 -17.24 2.77
C ALA A 352 26.46 -16.07 2.67
N ASP A 353 27.50 -16.20 1.85
CA ASP A 353 28.51 -15.15 1.67
C ASP A 353 27.88 -13.86 1.11
N GLY A 354 26.98 -13.98 0.12
CA GLY A 354 26.25 -12.85 -0.45
C GLY A 354 25.31 -12.16 0.55
N LYS A 355 24.67 -12.91 1.44
CA LYS A 355 23.85 -12.37 2.53
C LYS A 355 24.70 -11.55 3.51
N GLY A 356 25.84 -12.09 3.92
CA GLY A 356 26.80 -11.41 4.79
C GLY A 356 27.29 -10.10 4.17
N ALA A 357 27.75 -10.13 2.92
CA ALA A 357 28.24 -8.95 2.22
C ALA A 357 27.18 -7.84 2.04
N LEU A 358 25.92 -8.22 1.79
CA LEU A 358 24.84 -7.25 1.66
C LEU A 358 24.54 -6.54 2.99
N LEU A 359 24.41 -7.30 4.07
CA LEU A 359 24.19 -6.75 5.41
C LEU A 359 25.38 -5.90 5.86
N GLU A 360 26.61 -6.34 5.62
CA GLU A 360 27.82 -5.56 5.95
C GLU A 360 27.81 -4.20 5.24
N GLY A 361 27.44 -4.16 3.96
CA GLY A 361 27.30 -2.91 3.21
C GLY A 361 26.30 -1.95 3.84
N VAL A 362 25.16 -2.45 4.32
CA VAL A 362 24.13 -1.62 4.98
C VAL A 362 24.59 -1.18 6.38
N LEU A 363 25.25 -2.04 7.14
CA LEU A 363 25.74 -1.69 8.48
C LEU A 363 26.83 -0.62 8.42
N ARG A 364 27.73 -0.66 7.43
CA ARG A 364 28.73 0.41 7.23
C ARG A 364 28.08 1.76 6.97
N LEU A 365 26.96 1.79 6.25
CA LEU A 365 26.19 3.03 6.02
C LEU A 365 25.50 3.53 7.28
N ALA A 366 25.06 2.64 8.16
CA ALA A 366 24.52 3.03 9.46
C ALA A 366 25.60 3.64 10.37
N ASP A 367 26.85 3.18 10.25
CA ASP A 367 28.00 3.71 10.99
C ASP A 367 28.53 5.04 10.39
N ASP A 368 28.48 5.19 9.07
CA ASP A 368 28.85 6.41 8.35
C ASP A 368 27.74 7.47 8.47
N SER A 369 27.82 8.30 9.52
CA SER A 369 26.95 9.44 9.87
C SER A 369 26.75 10.57 8.81
N GLY A 370 26.87 10.29 7.52
CA GLY A 370 26.66 11.23 6.42
C GLY A 370 25.20 11.63 6.18
N ASP A 371 25.00 12.79 5.56
CA ASP A 371 23.67 13.36 5.27
C ASP A 371 22.85 12.41 4.36
N PRO A 372 21.64 11.97 4.77
CA PRO A 372 20.81 11.06 3.97
C PRO A 372 20.46 11.58 2.57
N GLU A 373 20.61 12.89 2.29
CA GLU A 373 20.44 13.46 0.95
C GLU A 373 21.56 13.08 -0.03
N ASP A 374 22.77 12.77 0.45
CA ASP A 374 23.91 12.35 -0.39
C ASP A 374 23.92 10.84 -0.70
N GLN A 375 22.98 10.08 -0.13
CA GLN A 375 22.89 8.62 -0.25
C GLN A 375 21.79 8.17 -1.22
N GLU A 376 21.81 8.68 -2.45
CA GLU A 376 20.86 8.34 -3.51
C GLU A 376 20.73 6.85 -3.97
N PRO A 377 21.52 5.81 -3.56
CA PRO A 377 21.31 4.48 -4.13
C PRO A 377 20.14 3.65 -3.54
N TRP A 378 19.60 3.91 -2.34
CA TRP A 378 18.81 2.88 -1.62
C TRP A 378 17.31 2.82 -1.88
N VAL A 379 16.78 3.67 -2.77
CA VAL A 379 15.45 3.47 -3.38
C VAL A 379 15.39 2.15 -4.18
N THR A 380 16.55 1.54 -4.47
CA THR A 380 16.67 0.30 -5.26
C THR A 380 16.32 -1.00 -4.53
N HIS A 381 16.37 -1.05 -3.19
CA HIS A 381 16.15 -2.29 -2.42
C HIS A 381 14.73 -2.39 -1.83
N GLY A 382 13.79 -1.59 -2.35
CA GLY A 382 12.39 -1.60 -1.92
C GLY A 382 12.14 -0.96 -0.56
N VAL A 383 13.05 -0.12 -0.06
CA VAL A 383 12.87 0.70 1.14
C VAL A 383 12.53 2.14 0.72
N GLU A 384 11.43 2.66 1.24
CA GLU A 384 11.00 4.04 0.98
C GLU A 384 11.95 5.05 1.65
N LYS A 385 12.20 6.19 0.99
CA LYS A 385 13.19 7.19 1.43
C LYS A 385 12.95 7.68 2.86
N ASP A 386 11.69 7.91 3.22
CA ASP A 386 11.23 8.35 4.54
C ASP A 386 11.39 7.27 5.62
N ARG A 387 11.46 6.00 5.24
CA ARG A 387 11.67 4.87 6.16
C ARG A 387 13.13 4.43 6.27
N PHE A 388 14.04 5.05 5.51
CA PHE A 388 15.44 4.62 5.43
C PHE A 388 16.16 4.72 6.79
N GLY A 389 15.93 5.79 7.56
CA GLY A 389 16.52 5.92 8.90
C GLY A 389 16.08 4.81 9.85
N ALA A 390 14.77 4.51 9.89
CA ALA A 390 14.23 3.41 10.68
C ALA A 390 14.74 2.03 10.20
N PHE A 391 14.95 1.88 8.89
CA PHE A 391 15.55 0.67 8.31
C PHE A 391 17.00 0.47 8.76
N LEU A 392 17.83 1.51 8.76
CA LEU A 392 19.22 1.40 9.24
C LEU A 392 19.28 1.05 10.73
N GLU A 393 18.42 1.67 11.54
CA GLU A 393 18.26 1.32 12.95
C GLU A 393 17.85 -0.15 13.09
N PHE A 394 16.82 -0.58 12.36
CA PHE A 394 16.35 -1.96 12.37
C PHE A 394 17.45 -2.96 12.00
N ILE A 395 18.18 -2.74 10.89
CA ILE A 395 19.24 -3.65 10.44
C ILE A 395 20.38 -3.73 11.45
N THR A 396 20.72 -2.62 12.11
CA THR A 396 21.70 -2.60 13.20
C THR A 396 21.24 -3.50 14.35
N ARG A 397 20.00 -3.32 14.83
CA ARG A 397 19.42 -4.17 15.89
C ARG A 397 19.26 -5.63 15.47
N TYR A 398 18.96 -5.87 14.21
CA TYR A 398 18.82 -7.22 13.67
C TYR A 398 20.17 -7.95 13.62
N ALA A 399 21.24 -7.25 13.22
CA ALA A 399 22.59 -7.79 13.25
C ALA A 399 23.06 -8.11 14.66
N ASP A 400 22.75 -7.22 15.63
CA ASP A 400 23.03 -7.47 17.06
C ASP A 400 22.23 -8.67 17.58
N ALA A 401 20.93 -8.78 17.24
CA ALA A 401 20.07 -9.89 17.66
C ALA A 401 20.49 -11.26 17.09
N LEU A 402 21.25 -11.26 16.00
CA LEU A 402 21.80 -12.46 15.38
C LEU A 402 23.26 -12.74 15.80
N ASP A 403 23.84 -11.90 16.68
CA ASP A 403 25.26 -11.92 17.05
C ASP A 403 26.20 -11.97 15.83
N LEU A 404 25.84 -11.28 14.73
CA LEU A 404 26.57 -11.39 13.46
C LEU A 404 27.93 -10.69 13.47
N ARG A 405 28.17 -9.81 14.43
CA ARG A 405 29.33 -8.91 14.45
C ARG A 405 30.47 -9.55 15.23
N ASP A 406 31.37 -10.24 14.53
CA ASP A 406 32.72 -10.52 15.02
C ASP A 406 33.70 -9.53 14.35
N GLY A 407 33.98 -8.42 15.03
CA GLY A 407 34.72 -7.30 14.44
C GLY A 407 33.89 -6.53 13.40
N GLN A 408 34.33 -6.53 12.13
CA GLN A 408 33.69 -5.81 11.00
C GLN A 408 32.98 -6.75 9.99
N SER A 409 33.10 -8.08 10.15
CA SER A 409 32.50 -9.04 9.22
C SER A 409 31.15 -9.54 9.74
N VAL A 410 30.22 -9.82 8.83
CA VAL A 410 28.88 -10.32 9.13
C VAL A 410 28.83 -11.82 8.82
N ASP A 411 28.47 -12.65 9.80
CA ASP A 411 28.26 -14.09 9.59
C ASP A 411 27.00 -14.38 8.74
N GLY A 412 27.20 -14.44 7.42
CA GLY A 412 26.14 -14.75 6.48
C GLY A 412 25.55 -16.16 6.61
N GLN A 413 26.28 -17.10 7.22
CA GLN A 413 25.79 -18.46 7.46
C GLN A 413 24.71 -18.47 8.53
N ARG A 414 24.85 -17.64 9.58
CA ARG A 414 23.82 -17.48 10.60
C ARG A 414 22.51 -16.91 10.03
N VAL A 415 22.62 -15.96 9.10
CA VAL A 415 21.46 -15.36 8.41
C VAL A 415 20.74 -16.40 7.56
N GLU A 416 21.48 -17.16 6.75
CA GLU A 416 20.96 -18.28 5.96
C GLU A 416 20.22 -19.29 6.84
N GLU A 417 20.84 -19.67 7.95
CA GLU A 417 20.29 -20.61 8.92
C GLU A 417 18.92 -20.22 9.50
N VAL A 418 18.71 -18.93 9.76
CA VAL A 418 17.44 -18.39 10.25
C VAL A 418 16.41 -18.32 9.13
N MET A 419 16.81 -17.84 7.94
CA MET A 419 15.93 -17.70 6.78
C MET A 419 15.40 -19.04 6.25
N GLN A 420 16.19 -20.11 6.35
CA GLN A 420 15.77 -21.47 5.99
C GLN A 420 14.54 -21.94 6.78
N ILE A 421 14.36 -21.47 8.02
CA ILE A 421 13.19 -21.79 8.84
C ILE A 421 12.07 -20.77 8.58
N THR A 422 12.39 -19.47 8.61
CA THR A 422 11.36 -18.42 8.59
C THR A 422 10.66 -18.27 7.24
N SER A 423 11.32 -18.64 6.14
CA SER A 423 10.75 -18.63 4.78
C SER A 423 9.46 -19.44 4.65
N VAL A 424 9.24 -20.45 5.50
CA VAL A 424 8.05 -21.32 5.48
C VAL A 424 6.79 -20.61 5.98
N THR A 425 6.94 -19.60 6.84
CA THR A 425 5.82 -19.01 7.61
C THR A 425 5.07 -17.88 6.91
N MET A 426 5.54 -17.45 5.75
CA MET A 426 4.96 -16.32 5.03
C MET A 426 4.89 -16.67 3.54
N GLY A 427 3.70 -17.10 3.12
CA GLY A 427 3.38 -17.29 1.70
C GLY A 427 3.63 -16.01 0.94
N HIS A 428 4.23 -16.14 -0.25
CA HIS A 428 4.41 -15.08 -1.22
C HIS A 428 3.24 -14.08 -1.16
N GLN A 429 3.48 -12.88 -0.64
CA GLN A 429 2.78 -11.74 -1.18
C GLN A 429 3.32 -11.56 -2.59
N THR A 430 2.77 -12.33 -3.54
CA THR A 430 2.68 -11.90 -4.93
C THR A 430 1.81 -10.65 -4.93
N ARG A 431 2.37 -9.50 -4.56
CA ARG A 431 2.05 -8.28 -5.28
C ARG A 431 2.56 -8.52 -6.70
N GLU A 432 1.68 -8.25 -7.65
CA GLU A 432 1.88 -8.45 -9.07
C GLU A 432 3.32 -8.17 -9.49
N ARG A 433 3.89 -9.10 -10.26
CA ARG A 433 5.16 -8.92 -10.94
C ARG A 433 5.06 -7.69 -11.86
N GLU A 434 5.37 -6.51 -11.35
CA GLU A 434 6.08 -5.52 -12.15
C GLU A 434 7.57 -5.87 -12.08
N PRO A 435 8.26 -6.06 -13.22
CA PRO A 435 9.64 -6.54 -13.25
C PRO A 435 10.62 -5.41 -12.90
N ALA A 436 10.61 -4.99 -11.64
CA ALA A 436 11.67 -4.19 -11.05
C ALA A 436 12.84 -5.09 -10.59
N ILE A 437 12.54 -6.27 -10.04
CA ILE A 437 13.53 -7.19 -9.47
C ILE A 437 14.33 -7.94 -10.58
N ALA A 438 13.71 -8.21 -11.74
CA ALA A 438 14.43 -8.70 -12.92
C ALA A 438 15.38 -7.65 -13.56
N ARG A 439 15.39 -6.40 -13.08
CA ARG A 439 16.30 -5.34 -13.53
C ARG A 439 17.44 -5.05 -12.56
N VAL A 440 17.34 -5.44 -11.28
CA VAL A 440 18.29 -5.04 -10.22
C VAL A 440 19.30 -6.15 -9.91
N LEU A 441 18.86 -7.40 -9.78
CA LEU A 441 19.79 -8.55 -9.68
C LEU A 441 20.56 -8.79 -10.98
N ASP A 442 19.95 -8.34 -12.06
CA ASP A 442 20.56 -8.25 -13.36
C ASP A 442 21.62 -7.14 -13.43
N LEU A 443 21.55 -6.09 -12.61
CA LEU A 443 22.48 -4.96 -12.65
C LEU A 443 23.77 -5.23 -11.86
N ALA A 444 23.67 -5.73 -10.63
CA ALA A 444 24.83 -6.04 -9.81
C ALA A 444 25.61 -7.25 -10.34
N SER A 445 24.89 -8.28 -10.82
CA SER A 445 25.52 -9.41 -11.50
C SER A 445 25.99 -9.07 -12.92
N ARG A 446 25.43 -8.07 -13.63
CA ARG A 446 25.97 -7.59 -14.92
C ARG A 446 27.16 -6.68 -14.78
N VAL A 447 27.28 -5.82 -13.78
CA VAL A 447 28.52 -5.01 -13.63
C VAL A 447 29.72 -5.92 -13.33
N SER A 448 29.53 -6.97 -12.54
CA SER A 448 30.60 -7.94 -12.24
C SER A 448 30.79 -9.00 -13.35
N ASN A 449 29.73 -9.46 -14.04
CA ASN A 449 29.84 -10.45 -15.14
C ASN A 449 29.95 -9.86 -16.56
N GLN A 450 29.77 -8.56 -16.79
CA GLN A 450 29.97 -7.95 -18.13
C GLN A 450 31.44 -7.92 -18.52
N ARG A 451 32.35 -7.71 -17.55
CA ARG A 451 33.79 -7.88 -17.79
C ARG A 451 34.18 -9.32 -18.13
N ALA A 452 33.37 -10.31 -17.74
CA ALA A 452 33.66 -11.73 -17.93
C ALA A 452 32.93 -12.39 -19.13
N ARG A 453 32.00 -11.69 -19.80
CA ARG A 453 31.14 -12.27 -20.87
C ARG A 453 31.36 -11.69 -22.27
N ILE A 454 32.38 -10.85 -22.44
CA ILE A 454 32.88 -10.44 -23.76
C ILE A 454 34.12 -11.25 -24.02
N SER A 455 34.12 -12.03 -25.10
CA SER A 455 35.20 -12.96 -25.44
C SER A 455 36.55 -12.29 -25.71
N ASP A 456 36.61 -10.95 -25.70
CA ASP A 456 37.85 -10.20 -25.79
C ASP A 456 37.75 -8.86 -25.00
N PRO A 457 38.34 -8.78 -23.79
CA PRO A 457 38.41 -7.57 -22.97
C PRO A 457 39.01 -6.37 -23.73
N THR A 458 39.86 -6.62 -24.73
CA THR A 458 40.55 -5.56 -25.48
C THR A 458 39.60 -4.72 -26.34
N VAL A 459 38.44 -5.25 -26.75
CA VAL A 459 37.46 -4.48 -27.53
C VAL A 459 36.81 -3.39 -26.68
N LEU A 460 36.48 -3.69 -25.42
CA LEU A 460 35.94 -2.71 -24.48
C LEU A 460 36.96 -1.62 -24.15
N ASP A 461 38.22 -2.01 -23.91
CA ASP A 461 39.29 -1.06 -23.64
C ASP A 461 39.50 -0.10 -24.81
N ARG A 462 39.38 -0.58 -26.06
CA ARG A 462 39.42 0.26 -27.26
C ARG A 462 38.19 1.16 -27.41
N ILE A 463 36.99 0.71 -27.04
CA ILE A 463 35.79 1.57 -27.03
C ILE A 463 35.95 2.66 -25.98
N ALA A 464 36.46 2.34 -24.79
CA ALA A 464 36.75 3.31 -23.72
C ALA A 464 37.85 4.29 -24.15
N ALA A 465 38.89 3.83 -24.84
CA ALA A 465 39.93 4.70 -25.40
C ALA A 465 39.37 5.68 -26.43
N LEU A 466 38.49 5.21 -27.33
CA LEU A 466 37.77 6.06 -28.28
C LEU A 466 36.85 7.06 -27.55
N GLU A 467 36.13 6.62 -26.51
CA GLU A 467 35.27 7.48 -25.70
C GLU A 467 36.08 8.62 -25.07
N ASN A 468 37.21 8.29 -24.46
CA ASN A 468 38.12 9.27 -23.85
C ASN A 468 38.71 10.23 -24.88
N ALA A 469 39.07 9.75 -26.08
CA ALA A 469 39.57 10.60 -27.15
C ALA A 469 38.51 11.57 -27.69
N VAL A 470 37.25 11.12 -27.80
CA VAL A 470 36.13 12.01 -28.18
C VAL A 470 35.90 13.04 -27.07
N ARG A 471 35.90 12.62 -25.80
CA ARG A 471 35.70 13.48 -24.63
C ARG A 471 36.76 14.58 -24.52
N ALA A 472 38.01 14.26 -24.86
CA ALA A 472 39.10 15.23 -24.88
C ALA A 472 38.86 16.39 -25.87
N ASP A 473 38.21 16.12 -27.00
CA ASP A 473 38.00 17.09 -28.08
C ASP A 473 36.68 17.88 -27.97
N VAL A 474 35.63 17.27 -27.40
CA VAL A 474 34.29 17.87 -27.36
C VAL A 474 33.84 18.32 -25.97
N GLY A 475 34.64 18.04 -24.93
CA GLY A 475 34.29 18.30 -23.54
C GLY A 475 33.34 17.23 -22.98
N GLU A 476 32.38 17.63 -22.15
CA GLU A 476 31.48 16.69 -21.47
C GLU A 476 30.35 16.16 -22.36
N PHE A 477 30.15 14.85 -22.28
CA PHE A 477 28.96 14.16 -22.78
C PHE A 477 28.54 13.04 -21.81
N VAL A 478 27.24 12.72 -21.81
CA VAL A 478 26.69 11.64 -21.01
C VAL A 478 26.71 10.35 -21.82
N ALA A 479 27.42 9.34 -21.33
CA ALA A 479 27.36 7.98 -21.85
C ALA A 479 26.42 7.17 -20.96
N THR A 480 25.34 6.64 -21.51
CA THR A 480 24.44 5.72 -20.80
C THR A 480 24.54 4.34 -21.42
N GLU A 481 24.74 3.33 -20.59
CA GLU A 481 24.61 1.95 -21.02
C GLU A 481 23.14 1.51 -20.92
N SER A 482 22.64 0.87 -21.97
CA SER A 482 21.32 0.25 -21.93
C SER A 482 21.44 -1.13 -21.29
N ASN A 483 20.92 -1.29 -20.08
CA ASN A 483 21.05 -2.49 -19.23
C ASN A 483 20.64 -3.82 -19.87
N CYS A 484 20.09 -3.85 -21.09
CA CYS A 484 19.48 -5.03 -21.72
C CYS A 484 20.07 -5.47 -23.08
N SER A 485 21.04 -4.76 -23.69
CA SER A 485 21.31 -4.95 -25.14
C SER A 485 22.74 -4.82 -25.68
N SER A 486 23.78 -4.78 -24.84
CA SER A 486 25.18 -4.51 -25.28
C SER A 486 25.27 -3.24 -26.14
N ARG A 487 24.57 -2.19 -25.68
CA ARG A 487 24.47 -0.90 -26.37
C ARG A 487 24.85 0.25 -25.46
N TRP A 488 25.76 1.08 -25.94
CA TRP A 488 26.18 2.33 -25.30
C TRP A 488 25.62 3.50 -26.08
N ARG A 489 24.95 4.43 -25.41
CA ARG A 489 24.39 5.62 -26.05
C ARG A 489 25.09 6.84 -25.52
N TRP A 490 25.58 7.68 -26.42
CA TRP A 490 26.29 8.91 -26.08
C TRP A 490 25.43 10.12 -26.42
N TYR A 491 25.29 11.02 -25.46
CA TYR A 491 24.41 12.19 -25.51
C TYR A 491 25.18 13.48 -25.31
N ALA A 492 24.95 14.47 -26.18
CA ALA A 492 25.54 15.78 -26.03
C ALA A 492 24.94 16.57 -24.84
N VAL A 493 25.81 17.23 -24.08
CA VAL A 493 25.46 18.05 -22.89
C VAL A 493 25.43 19.54 -23.29
N ARG A 494 24.63 20.33 -22.58
CA ARG A 494 24.47 21.77 -22.85
C ARG A 494 25.59 22.55 -22.14
N PRO A 495 26.20 23.57 -22.78
CA PRO A 495 27.00 24.54 -22.04
C PRO A 495 26.09 25.27 -21.04
N GLY A 496 26.41 25.20 -19.73
CA GLY A 496 25.66 25.89 -18.68
C GLY A 496 24.92 25.02 -17.64
N GLY A 497 25.29 23.75 -17.47
CA GLY A 497 25.03 23.00 -16.21
C GLY A 497 23.58 22.58 -15.91
N THR A 498 22.67 22.54 -16.90
CA THR A 498 21.35 21.92 -16.67
C THR A 498 21.40 20.42 -16.94
N ASP A 499 21.06 19.63 -15.93
CA ASP A 499 21.23 18.16 -15.81
C ASP A 499 20.37 17.28 -16.75
N LYS A 500 19.92 17.83 -17.89
CA LYS A 500 19.12 17.08 -18.88
C LYS A 500 19.86 16.96 -20.22
N PRO A 501 20.38 15.77 -20.59
CA PRO A 501 21.07 15.55 -21.86
C PRO A 501 20.12 15.82 -23.04
N ARG A 502 20.59 16.56 -24.06
CA ARG A 502 19.68 17.03 -25.11
C ARG A 502 19.40 16.00 -26.18
N ARG A 503 20.43 15.34 -26.73
CA ARG A 503 20.28 14.47 -27.92
C ARG A 503 21.38 13.41 -28.02
N ARG A 504 20.99 12.18 -28.39
CA ARG A 504 21.90 11.07 -28.70
C ARG A 504 22.64 11.37 -30.01
N PHE A 505 23.97 11.31 -29.99
CA PHE A 505 24.81 11.47 -31.19
C PHE A 505 25.47 10.19 -31.66
N CYS A 506 25.64 9.23 -30.76
CA CYS A 506 26.11 7.89 -31.08
C CYS A 506 25.34 6.84 -30.30
N GLU A 507 25.07 5.70 -30.93
CA GLU A 507 24.81 4.43 -30.26
C GLU A 507 25.83 3.40 -30.75
N VAL A 508 26.56 2.78 -29.83
CA VAL A 508 27.47 1.65 -30.09
C VAL A 508 26.71 0.38 -29.75
N SER A 509 26.71 -0.61 -30.62
CA SER A 509 26.16 -1.95 -30.36
C SER A 509 27.27 -2.97 -30.54
N LEU A 510 27.53 -3.79 -29.51
CA LEU A 510 28.53 -4.86 -29.57
C LEU A 510 27.83 -6.23 -29.53
N PRO A 511 27.54 -6.84 -30.69
CA PRO A 511 26.99 -8.18 -30.76
C PRO A 511 28.02 -9.25 -30.33
N ARG A 512 27.54 -10.48 -30.05
CA ARG A 512 28.39 -11.64 -29.69
C ARG A 512 29.51 -11.97 -30.68
N SER A 513 29.44 -11.47 -31.92
CA SER A 513 30.49 -11.63 -32.92
C SER A 513 31.75 -10.79 -32.66
N GLY A 514 31.75 -9.91 -31.64
CA GLY A 514 32.88 -9.05 -31.30
C GLY A 514 33.09 -7.87 -32.27
N ARG A 515 32.21 -7.70 -33.27
CA ARG A 515 32.30 -6.63 -34.28
C ARG A 515 31.40 -5.46 -33.89
N PRO A 516 31.93 -4.36 -33.35
CA PRO A 516 31.11 -3.24 -32.94
C PRO A 516 30.41 -2.60 -34.14
N THR A 517 29.19 -2.12 -33.92
CA THR A 517 28.40 -1.34 -34.87
C THR A 517 28.06 0.00 -34.26
N PHE A 518 28.34 1.08 -34.98
CA PHE A 518 28.12 2.46 -34.55
C PHE A 518 26.98 3.08 -35.37
N TYR A 519 26.05 3.69 -34.68
CA TYR A 519 24.89 4.39 -35.22
C TYR A 519 25.08 5.87 -34.91
N VAL A 520 25.38 6.68 -35.92
CA VAL A 520 25.92 8.04 -35.74
C VAL A 520 25.07 9.07 -36.48
N GLY A 521 24.77 10.18 -35.80
CA GLY A 521 24.15 11.35 -36.41
C GLY A 521 22.66 11.21 -36.77
N ARG A 522 22.06 12.25 -37.35
CA ARG A 522 20.71 12.19 -37.94
C ARG A 522 20.66 13.00 -39.24
N ALA A 523 19.83 12.58 -40.19
CA ALA A 523 19.68 13.25 -41.48
C ALA A 523 19.20 14.71 -41.36
N SER A 524 18.48 15.05 -40.27
CA SER A 524 17.97 16.39 -40.01
C SER A 524 19.00 17.35 -39.38
N TRP A 525 20.24 16.91 -39.17
CA TRP A 525 21.26 17.76 -38.57
C TRP A 525 21.91 18.68 -39.61
N PRO A 526 22.27 19.92 -39.23
CA PRO A 526 22.78 20.91 -40.17
C PRO A 526 24.10 20.50 -40.84
N ASN A 527 24.84 19.54 -40.25
CA ASN A 527 26.07 18.99 -40.81
C ASN A 527 25.91 17.56 -41.35
N ALA A 528 24.71 17.17 -41.80
CA ALA A 528 24.46 15.84 -42.35
C ALA A 528 25.38 15.50 -43.54
N ASP A 529 25.67 16.46 -44.43
CA ASP A 529 26.56 16.23 -45.58
C ASP A 529 28.02 15.99 -45.17
N GLU A 530 28.49 16.68 -44.13
CA GLU A 530 29.81 16.45 -43.52
C GLU A 530 29.90 15.02 -42.96
N LEU A 531 28.86 14.56 -42.26
CA LEU A 531 28.78 13.21 -41.73
C LEU A 531 28.78 12.15 -42.83
N ARG A 532 28.11 12.40 -43.97
CA ARG A 532 28.14 11.49 -45.14
C ARG A 532 29.56 11.39 -45.72
N GLY A 533 30.22 12.52 -45.95
CA GLY A 533 31.59 12.52 -46.51
C GLY A 533 32.60 11.80 -45.60
N LEU A 534 32.51 12.02 -44.28
CA LEU A 534 33.34 11.31 -43.30
C LEU A 534 33.03 9.80 -43.27
N ALA A 535 31.77 9.42 -43.45
CA ALA A 535 31.36 8.03 -43.49
C ALA A 535 31.83 7.29 -44.75
N GLU A 536 31.76 7.92 -45.92
CA GLU A 536 32.27 7.35 -47.18
C GLU A 536 33.78 7.04 -47.09
N GLY A 537 34.54 7.89 -46.41
CA GLY A 537 35.97 7.67 -46.15
C GLY A 537 36.29 6.45 -45.26
N LEU A 538 35.33 5.96 -44.47
CA LEU A 538 35.51 4.75 -43.65
C LEU A 538 35.32 3.46 -44.46
N GLY A 539 34.53 3.50 -45.54
CA GLY A 539 34.30 2.34 -46.40
C GLY A 539 35.57 1.80 -47.06
N SER A 540 36.56 2.67 -47.32
CA SER A 540 37.87 2.29 -47.85
C SER A 540 38.85 1.77 -46.77
N ALA A 541 38.49 1.88 -45.49
CA ALA A 541 39.34 1.56 -44.33
C ALA A 541 38.92 0.28 -43.57
N GLY A 542 38.13 -0.60 -44.20
CA GLY A 542 37.73 -1.87 -43.59
C GLY A 542 36.48 -1.77 -42.70
N TRP A 543 35.61 -0.80 -42.98
CA TRP A 543 34.29 -0.65 -42.37
C TRP A 543 33.18 -0.92 -43.38
N ASP A 544 32.13 -1.60 -42.93
CA ASP A 544 30.88 -1.74 -43.67
C ASP A 544 29.98 -0.55 -43.30
N VAL A 545 29.84 0.40 -44.23
CA VAL A 545 29.17 1.69 -43.99
C VAL A 545 27.88 1.75 -44.78
N VAL A 546 26.78 2.01 -44.09
CA VAL A 546 25.46 2.25 -44.67
C VAL A 546 24.97 3.63 -44.25
N VAL A 547 24.75 4.51 -45.23
CA VAL A 547 24.11 5.81 -45.02
C VAL A 547 22.60 5.65 -45.19
N SER A 548 21.84 6.01 -44.17
CA SER A 548 20.39 5.86 -44.08
C SER A 548 19.71 7.23 -44.03
N GLU A 549 18.63 7.41 -44.80
CA GLU A 549 17.82 8.65 -44.76
C GLU A 549 16.78 8.65 -43.63
N ARG A 550 16.80 7.66 -42.73
CA ARG A 550 15.84 7.54 -41.61
C ARG A 550 16.16 8.53 -40.48
N SER A 551 15.15 8.75 -39.62
CA SER A 551 15.14 9.83 -38.62
C SER A 551 15.95 9.55 -37.34
N ASP A 552 16.42 8.33 -37.13
CA ASP A 552 16.97 7.84 -35.85
C ASP A 552 18.50 7.64 -35.83
N ALA A 553 19.12 7.35 -36.98
CA ALA A 553 20.57 7.42 -37.23
C ALA A 553 20.86 7.70 -38.73
N LEU A 554 21.79 8.60 -39.06
CA LEU A 554 22.18 8.89 -40.45
C LEU A 554 23.22 7.91 -40.99
N VAL A 555 24.20 7.56 -40.18
CA VAL A 555 25.32 6.71 -40.58
C VAL A 555 25.34 5.46 -39.70
N HIS A 556 25.41 4.30 -40.34
CA HIS A 556 25.61 3.01 -39.70
C HIS A 556 26.97 2.47 -40.12
N VAL A 557 27.89 2.30 -39.18
CA VAL A 557 29.24 1.81 -39.46
C VAL A 557 29.47 0.52 -38.68
N ARG A 558 29.68 -0.59 -39.37
CA ARG A 558 29.96 -1.90 -38.76
C ARG A 558 31.41 -2.30 -39.02
N ALA A 559 32.11 -2.72 -37.98
CA ALA A 559 33.46 -3.25 -38.12
C ALA A 559 33.45 -4.54 -38.96
N VAL A 560 34.29 -4.62 -39.99
CA VAL A 560 34.43 -5.84 -40.82
C VAL A 560 35.18 -6.94 -40.06
N SER A 561 36.07 -6.55 -39.15
CA SER A 561 36.84 -7.42 -38.25
C SER A 561 36.70 -6.96 -36.79
N PRO A 562 36.77 -7.87 -35.78
CA PRO A 562 36.89 -7.50 -34.38
C PRO A 562 38.08 -6.57 -34.08
N ASP A 563 39.13 -6.60 -34.91
CA ASP A 563 40.37 -5.81 -34.73
C ASP A 563 40.40 -4.48 -35.49
N ALA A 564 39.25 -4.02 -35.98
CA ALA A 564 39.18 -2.71 -36.64
C ALA A 564 39.65 -1.60 -35.69
N ASP A 565 40.48 -0.69 -36.19
CA ASP A 565 40.96 0.46 -35.41
C ASP A 565 39.81 1.44 -35.17
N LEU A 566 39.27 1.41 -33.95
CA LEU A 566 38.13 2.24 -33.55
C LEU A 566 38.46 3.73 -33.59
N MET A 567 39.73 4.12 -33.51
CA MET A 567 40.14 5.52 -33.55
C MET A 567 39.83 6.18 -34.89
N GLN A 568 39.66 5.41 -35.96
CA GLN A 568 39.23 5.93 -37.27
C GLN A 568 37.83 6.55 -37.22
N LEU A 569 36.99 6.19 -36.24
CA LEU A 569 35.66 6.76 -36.06
C LEU A 569 35.67 8.13 -35.35
N HIS A 570 36.79 8.51 -34.75
CA HIS A 570 36.89 9.72 -33.93
C HIS A 570 36.44 11.00 -34.68
N PRO A 571 36.88 11.29 -35.93
CA PRO A 571 36.44 12.48 -36.66
C PRO A 571 34.92 12.50 -36.91
N LEU A 572 34.34 11.34 -37.23
CA LEU A 572 32.91 11.18 -37.45
C LEU A 572 32.09 11.45 -36.17
N LEU A 573 32.58 10.99 -35.02
CA LEU A 573 31.91 11.13 -33.73
C LEU A 573 32.00 12.57 -33.19
N VAL A 574 33.14 13.23 -33.37
CA VAL A 574 33.31 14.66 -33.04
C VAL A 574 32.38 15.53 -33.89
N ALA A 575 32.28 15.28 -35.19
CA ALA A 575 31.36 15.97 -36.07
C ALA A 575 29.88 15.72 -35.66
N ALA A 576 29.55 14.50 -35.28
CA ALA A 576 28.19 14.17 -34.82
C ALA A 576 27.83 14.89 -33.52
N TYR A 577 28.74 14.99 -32.56
CA TYR A 577 28.52 15.76 -31.34
C TYR A 577 28.22 17.24 -31.65
N ARG A 578 29.00 17.87 -32.54
CA ARG A 578 28.78 19.28 -32.95
C ARG A 578 27.42 19.47 -33.61
N GLY A 579 27.02 18.55 -34.49
CA GLY A 579 25.70 18.54 -35.12
C GLY A 579 24.55 18.44 -34.11
N ALA A 580 24.72 17.59 -33.09
CA ALA A 580 23.76 17.44 -32.01
C ALA A 580 23.57 18.74 -31.19
N GLY A 581 24.66 19.48 -30.98
CA GLY A 581 24.68 20.77 -30.29
C GLY A 581 24.06 21.93 -31.09
N ALA A 582 24.33 22.00 -32.40
CA ALA A 582 23.94 23.13 -33.26
C ALA A 582 22.46 23.13 -33.70
N SER A 583 21.74 22.02 -33.58
CA SER A 583 20.40 21.81 -34.16
C SER A 583 19.24 22.49 -33.38
N ARG A 584 19.43 23.71 -32.86
CA ARG A 584 18.35 24.51 -32.25
C ARG A 584 18.50 26.05 -32.27
N ASP A 585 19.08 26.61 -33.33
CA ASP A 585 18.98 28.07 -33.62
C ASP A 585 18.16 28.41 -34.89
N HIS A 586 17.45 27.44 -35.49
CA HIS A 586 16.60 27.68 -36.68
C HIS A 586 15.12 27.29 -36.46
N HIS A 587 14.54 27.76 -35.34
CA HIS A 587 13.08 27.87 -35.19
C HIS A 587 12.69 29.12 -34.39
N VAL A 588 13.32 30.25 -34.75
CA VAL A 588 12.76 31.59 -34.53
C VAL A 588 12.75 32.27 -35.89
N GLY A 589 11.58 32.50 -36.47
CA GLY A 589 11.43 33.23 -37.73
C GLY A 589 10.80 32.44 -38.89
N ALA A 590 9.58 31.95 -38.72
CA ALA A 590 8.63 31.82 -39.83
C ALA A 590 7.22 31.74 -39.23
N GLY A 591 6.51 32.86 -39.24
CA GLY A 591 5.11 32.89 -38.88
C GLY A 591 4.32 31.99 -39.82
N SER A 592 3.60 31.02 -39.26
CA SER A 592 2.54 30.35 -40.01
C SER A 592 1.33 31.30 -40.05
N PRO A 593 0.82 31.66 -41.24
CA PRO A 593 -0.40 32.43 -41.33
C PRO A 593 -1.56 31.57 -40.85
N ARG A 594 -2.34 32.09 -39.90
CA ARG A 594 -3.68 31.55 -39.60
C ARG A 594 -4.43 31.46 -40.92
N ARG A 595 -4.87 30.25 -41.29
CA ARG A 595 -5.82 30.05 -42.37
C ARG A 595 -7.24 30.00 -41.80
N PRO A 596 -8.21 30.53 -42.58
CA PRO A 596 -9.47 31.08 -42.10
C PRO A 596 -10.50 30.03 -41.68
#